data_AF-A0A350XJX9-F1
#
_entry.id   AF-A0A350XJX9-F1
#
_cell.length_a   1.000
_cell.length_b   1.000
_cell.length_c   1.000
_cell.angle_alpha   90.00
_cell.angle_beta   90.00
_cell.angle_gamma   90.00
#
_symmetry.space_group_name_H-M   'P 1'
#
loop_
_entity.id
_entity.type
_entity.pdbx_description
1 polymer ?
#
loop_
_entity_poly.entity_id
_entity_poly.type
_entity_poly.pdbx_seq_one_letter_code
_entity_poly.pdbx_strand_id
1 'polypeptide(L)'
;MAEKLVPPIAEEAIAATVSRLAQELDRDDQNRSPLLVGILKGSFIFLGDLVRNMKTPIRSIEFIRVSSYGSFTLCALLDKPARRQVPVTIDYLGLTVSDRFVVGYGIDFD
;
A
#
# COMPACT_ATOMS: atom_id res chain seq x y z
N MET A 1 10.05 4.40 -28.94
CA MET A 1 11.28 4.08 -28.19
C MET A 1 10.87 3.16 -27.05
N ALA A 2 11.47 1.97 -26.91
CA ALA A 2 11.16 1.09 -25.78
C ALA A 2 11.89 1.62 -24.55
N GLU A 3 11.16 2.24 -23.62
CA GLU A 3 11.72 2.58 -22.31
C GLU A 3 12.10 1.29 -21.60
N LYS A 4 13.39 1.12 -21.32
CA LYS A 4 13.88 -0.07 -20.63
C LYS A 4 13.39 -0.02 -19.18
N LEU A 5 12.43 -0.88 -18.85
CA LEU A 5 12.01 -1.10 -17.47
C LEU A 5 13.22 -1.63 -16.68
N VAL A 6 13.65 -0.85 -15.69
CA VAL A 6 14.66 -1.26 -14.72
C VAL A 6 13.91 -1.59 -13.44
N PRO A 7 14.03 -2.80 -12.87
CA PRO A 7 13.32 -3.15 -11.64
C PRO A 7 13.90 -2.31 -10.49
N PRO A 8 13.19 -1.26 -10.03
CA PRO A 8 13.73 -0.40 -8.98
C PRO A 8 13.61 -1.07 -7.61
N ILE A 9 12.71 -2.06 -7.50
CA ILE A 9 12.39 -2.82 -6.30
C ILE A 9 12.24 -4.27 -6.72
N ALA A 10 12.90 -5.19 -6.02
CA ALA A 10 12.79 -6.62 -6.24
C ALA A 10 11.50 -7.18 -5.61
N GLU A 11 10.97 -8.27 -6.16
CA GLU A 11 9.76 -8.93 -5.65
C GLU A 11 9.91 -9.34 -4.19
N GLU A 12 11.08 -9.87 -3.83
CA GLU A 12 11.39 -10.29 -2.46
C GLU A 12 11.36 -9.12 -1.49
N ALA A 13 11.78 -7.93 -1.95
CA ALA A 13 11.71 -6.72 -1.15
C ALA A 13 10.26 -6.25 -0.93
N ILE A 14 9.39 -6.41 -1.93
CA ILE A 14 7.95 -6.14 -1.80
C ILE A 14 7.33 -7.12 -0.81
N ALA A 15 7.58 -8.43 -0.98
CA ALA A 15 7.05 -9.47 -0.10
C ALA A 15 7.49 -9.29 1.36
N ALA A 16 8.77 -8.99 1.60
CA ALA A 16 9.29 -8.70 2.93
C ALA A 16 8.63 -7.45 3.54
N THR A 17 8.41 -6.41 2.72
CA THR A 17 7.74 -5.18 3.15
C THR A 17 6.29 -5.44 3.54
N VAL A 18 5.54 -6.18 2.70
CA VAL A 18 4.14 -6.51 2.98
C VAL A 18 4.01 -7.35 4.26
N SER A 19 4.91 -8.33 4.45
CA SER A 19 4.95 -9.14 5.67
C SER A 19 5.21 -8.28 6.91
N ARG A 20 6.14 -7.31 6.83
CA ARG A 20 6.40 -6.36 7.91
C ARG A 20 5.17 -5.51 8.23
N LEU A 21 4.52 -4.93 7.22
CA LEU A 21 3.33 -4.09 7.42
C LEU A 21 2.18 -4.88 8.05
N ALA A 22 1.96 -6.13 7.64
CA ALA A 22 0.96 -6.99 8.24
C ALA A 22 1.26 -7.27 9.72
N GLN A 23 2.53 -7.51 10.08
CA GLN A 23 2.94 -7.72 11.47
C GLN A 23 2.79 -6.47 12.34
N GLU A 24 3.02 -5.28 11.78
CA GLU A 24 2.78 -3.99 12.44
C GLU A 24 1.28 -3.80 12.71
N LEU A 25 0.44 -4.00 11.69
CA LEU A 25 -1.02 -3.94 11.81
C LEU A 25 -1.56 -4.96 12.83
N ASP A 26 -1.08 -6.20 12.77
CA ASP A 26 -1.48 -7.25 13.72
C ASP A 26 -1.05 -6.94 15.15
N ARG A 27 0.03 -6.17 15.36
CA ARG A 27 0.45 -5.78 16.71
C ARG A 27 -0.47 -4.70 17.26
N ASP A 28 -0.82 -3.73 16.44
CA ASP A 28 -1.52 -2.54 16.86
C ASP A 28 -3.04 -2.75 17.00
N ASP A 29 -3.61 -3.80 16.36
CA ASP A 29 -5.06 -4.02 16.29
C ASP A 29 -5.57 -5.41 16.73
N GLN A 30 -4.89 -6.09 17.66
CA GLN A 30 -5.21 -7.48 18.07
C GLN A 30 -6.66 -7.75 18.51
N ASN A 31 -7.45 -6.72 18.84
CA ASN A 31 -8.80 -6.85 19.38
C ASN A 31 -9.89 -6.11 18.58
N ARG A 32 -9.57 -5.50 17.44
CA ARG A 32 -10.60 -4.94 16.56
C ARG A 32 -10.48 -5.65 15.22
N SER A 33 -11.62 -6.07 14.66
CA SER A 33 -11.65 -6.59 13.30
C SER A 33 -11.69 -5.40 12.34
N PRO A 34 -10.58 -5.05 11.66
CA PRO A 34 -10.54 -3.83 10.86
C PRO A 34 -11.43 -3.94 9.62
N LEU A 35 -11.95 -2.78 9.20
CA LEU A 35 -12.46 -2.56 7.84
C LEU A 35 -11.27 -2.09 7.00
N LEU A 36 -10.89 -2.86 5.99
CA LEU A 36 -9.84 -2.48 5.07
C LEU A 36 -10.44 -1.82 3.84
N VAL A 37 -9.92 -0.64 3.47
CA VAL A 37 -10.42 0.12 2.32
C VAL A 37 -9.31 0.26 1.28
N GLY A 38 -9.45 -0.46 0.16
CA GLY A 38 -8.59 -0.34 -1.01
C GLY A 38 -8.91 0.93 -1.81
N ILE A 39 -7.91 1.79 -1.98
CA ILE A 39 -8.04 3.05 -2.71
C ILE A 39 -7.56 2.86 -4.14
N LEU A 40 -8.43 3.16 -5.12
CA LEU A 40 -8.21 2.92 -6.55
C LEU A 40 -8.02 1.44 -6.89
N LYS A 41 -8.16 1.11 -8.18
CA LYS A 41 -8.06 -0.27 -8.67
C LYS A 41 -6.67 -0.88 -8.45
N GLY A 42 -5.62 -0.06 -8.56
CA GLY A 42 -4.25 -0.55 -8.47
C GLY A 42 -3.83 -1.05 -7.09
N SER A 43 -4.57 -0.67 -6.02
CA SER A 43 -4.28 -1.17 -4.67
C SER A 43 -4.64 -2.64 -4.46
N PHE A 44 -5.41 -3.26 -5.36
CA PHE A 44 -5.94 -4.61 -5.17
C PHE A 44 -4.84 -5.68 -4.96
N ILE A 45 -3.73 -5.61 -5.69
CA ILE A 45 -2.64 -6.60 -5.56
C ILE A 45 -1.98 -6.47 -4.19
N PHE A 46 -1.59 -5.25 -3.81
CA PHE A 46 -1.04 -4.96 -2.50
C PHE A 46 -1.99 -5.37 -1.36
N LEU A 47 -3.27 -5.00 -1.47
CA LEU A 47 -4.25 -5.31 -0.44
C LEU A 47 -4.46 -6.82 -0.31
N GLY A 48 -4.49 -7.55 -1.43
CA GLY A 48 -4.57 -9.01 -1.44
C GLY A 48 -3.40 -9.68 -0.73
N ASP A 49 -2.17 -9.22 -0.97
CA ASP A 49 -0.99 -9.76 -0.29
C ASP A 49 -0.91 -9.35 1.18
N LEU A 50 -1.32 -8.13 1.51
CA LEU A 50 -1.39 -7.66 2.89
C LEU A 50 -2.35 -8.54 3.71
N VAL A 51 -3.56 -8.75 3.20
CA VAL A 51 -4.60 -9.57 3.84
C VAL A 51 -4.13 -11.02 4.05
N ARG A 52 -3.42 -11.60 3.09
CA ARG A 52 -2.85 -12.96 3.22
C ARG A 52 -1.79 -13.07 4.31
N ASN A 53 -1.09 -11.99 4.62
CA ASN A 53 -0.04 -11.95 5.63
C ASN A 53 -0.56 -11.56 7.03
N MET A 54 -1.78 -11.03 7.14
CA MET A 54 -2.39 -10.66 8.41
C MET A 54 -2.95 -11.87 9.15
N LYS A 55 -2.85 -11.84 10.47
CA LYS A 55 -3.43 -12.84 11.39
C LYS A 55 -4.73 -12.33 12.03
N THR A 56 -4.90 -11.02 12.11
CA THR A 56 -6.09 -10.39 12.68
C THR A 56 -7.32 -10.66 11.81
N PRO A 57 -8.45 -11.11 12.37
CA PRO A 57 -9.68 -11.30 11.60
C PRO A 57 -10.16 -9.99 10.99
N ILE A 58 -10.27 -9.95 9.67
CA ILE A 58 -10.74 -8.76 8.94
C ILE A 58 -12.26 -8.77 8.89
N ARG A 59 -12.90 -7.63 9.20
CA ARG A 59 -14.36 -7.51 9.20
C ARG A 59 -14.93 -7.47 7.79
N SER A 60 -14.34 -6.64 6.94
CA SER A 60 -14.73 -6.48 5.54
C SER A 60 -13.64 -5.78 4.75
N ILE A 61 -13.67 -5.96 3.44
CA ILE A 61 -12.78 -5.32 2.48
C ILE A 61 -13.64 -4.54 1.50
N GLU A 62 -13.43 -3.23 1.42
CA GLU A 62 -14.17 -2.33 0.54
C GLU A 62 -13.21 -1.65 -0.43
N PHE A 63 -13.69 -1.29 -1.63
CA PHE A 63 -12.92 -0.50 -2.59
C PHE A 63 -13.63 0.81 -2.86
N ILE A 64 -12.89 1.92 -2.76
CA ILE A 64 -13.43 3.25 -3.05
C ILE A 64 -12.64 3.85 -4.20
N ARG A 65 -13.38 4.33 -5.20
CA ARG A 65 -12.84 5.16 -6.28
C ARG A 65 -13.06 6.61 -5.89
N VAL A 66 -12.01 7.22 -5.33
CA VAL A 66 -11.95 8.60 -4.83
C VAL A 66 -12.65 8.82 -3.49
N SER A 67 -11.88 9.18 -2.46
CA SER A 67 -12.34 10.06 -1.38
C SER A 67 -11.13 10.63 -0.63
N SER A 68 -11.14 11.96 -0.43
CA SER A 68 -10.30 12.65 0.52
C SER A 68 -11.22 13.13 1.63
N TYR A 69 -11.42 12.35 2.69
CA TYR A 69 -12.11 12.79 3.91
C TYR A 69 -11.82 11.84 5.09
N GLY A 70 -11.48 12.36 6.27
CA GLY A 70 -11.66 11.64 7.56
C GLY A 70 -10.39 11.23 8.33
N SER A 71 -10.61 10.78 9.56
CA SER A 71 -9.59 10.18 10.45
C SER A 71 -9.40 8.70 10.09
N PHE A 72 -8.47 8.41 9.19
CA PHE A 72 -8.11 7.05 8.80
C PHE A 72 -6.65 6.76 9.13
N THR A 73 -6.36 5.49 9.40
CA THR A 73 -4.99 4.99 9.44
C THR A 73 -4.56 4.66 8.00
N LEU A 74 -3.52 5.32 7.52
CA LEU A 74 -3.04 5.22 6.15
C LEU A 74 -1.88 4.21 6.05
N CYS A 75 -2.13 3.11 5.34
CA CYS A 75 -1.11 2.14 4.96
C CYS A 75 -0.83 2.23 3.46
N ALA A 76 0.42 2.51 3.10
CA ALA A 76 0.83 2.66 1.71
C ALA A 76 2.12 1.89 1.43
N LEU A 77 2.12 1.10 0.35
CA LEU A 77 3.31 0.36 -0.08
C LEU A 77 4.43 1.29 -0.53
N LEU A 78 4.12 2.32 -1.32
CA LEU A 78 5.10 3.25 -1.89
C LEU A 78 4.71 4.69 -1.56
N ASP A 79 5.70 5.50 -1.17
CA ASP A 79 5.58 6.96 -1.06
C ASP A 79 6.60 7.68 -1.95
N LYS A 80 6.18 8.79 -2.54
CA LYS A 80 7.01 9.72 -3.33
C LYS A 80 6.96 11.10 -2.69
N PRO A 81 7.76 11.36 -1.64
CA PRO A 81 7.75 12.64 -0.93
C PRO A 81 7.94 13.87 -1.84
N ALA A 82 8.79 13.73 -2.87
CA ALA A 82 9.06 14.78 -3.85
C ALA A 82 7.82 15.24 -4.66
N ARG A 83 6.75 14.44 -4.69
CA ARG A 83 5.51 14.71 -5.44
C ARG A 83 4.34 15.12 -4.55
N ARG A 84 4.57 15.33 -3.25
CA ARG A 84 3.54 15.78 -2.31
C ARG A 84 3.11 17.22 -2.63
N GLN A 85 1.83 17.42 -2.90
CA GLN A 85 1.23 18.75 -3.03
C GLN A 85 0.80 19.32 -1.69
N VAL A 86 0.50 18.44 -0.73
CA VAL A 86 0.11 18.76 0.64
C VAL A 86 0.80 17.81 1.62
N PRO A 87 0.98 18.21 2.89
CA PRO A 87 1.44 17.29 3.93
C PRO A 87 0.47 16.13 4.11
N VAL A 88 0.99 14.90 4.09
CA VAL A 88 0.23 13.67 4.36
C VAL A 88 1.02 12.84 5.37
N THR A 89 0.35 12.40 6.43
CA THR A 89 0.89 11.44 7.39
C THR A 89 0.52 10.03 6.92
N ILE A 90 1.53 9.16 6.80
CA ILE A 90 1.36 7.74 6.46
C ILE A 90 1.74 6.97 7.72
N ASP A 91 0.77 6.26 8.31
CA ASP A 91 0.98 5.53 9.56
C ASP A 91 1.82 4.27 9.33
N TYR A 92 1.58 3.59 8.21
CA TYR A 92 2.32 2.39 7.81
C TYR A 92 2.88 2.57 6.40
N LEU A 93 4.17 2.91 6.34
CA LEU A 93 4.88 3.11 5.08
C LEU A 93 5.69 1.86 4.73
N GLY A 94 5.49 1.35 3.52
CA GLY A 94 6.30 0.27 2.95
C GLY A 94 7.70 0.75 2.56
N LEU A 95 7.78 1.52 1.49
CA LEU A 95 9.03 2.00 0.88
C LEU A 95 8.88 3.45 0.42
N THR A 96 9.95 4.23 0.57
CA THR A 96 10.08 5.55 -0.08
C THR A 96 10.82 5.38 -1.40
N VAL A 97 10.28 5.94 -2.48
CA VAL A 97 10.90 5.88 -3.80
C VAL A 97 11.21 7.27 -4.35
N SER A 98 12.27 7.37 -5.14
CA SER A 98 12.62 8.60 -5.87
C SER A 98 11.54 9.00 -6.88
N ASP A 99 11.56 10.25 -7.36
CA ASP A 99 10.64 10.74 -8.40
C ASP A 99 10.92 10.10 -9.76
N ARG A 100 10.48 8.86 -9.92
CA ARG A 100 10.55 8.06 -11.14
C ARG A 100 9.17 7.50 -11.43
N PHE A 101 8.87 7.27 -12.70
CA PHE A 101 7.67 6.54 -13.07
C PHE A 101 7.86 5.05 -12.69
N VAL A 102 6.83 4.45 -12.10
CA VAL A 102 6.87 3.05 -11.63
C VAL A 102 5.62 2.36 -12.12
N VAL A 103 5.77 1.11 -12.55
CA VAL A 103 4.69 0.23 -13.03
C VAL A 103 4.89 -1.17 -12.44
N GLY A 104 3.83 -1.96 -12.43
CA GLY A 104 3.80 -3.27 -11.81
C GLY A 104 3.17 -3.26 -10.42
N TYR A 105 2.87 -4.46 -9.92
CA TYR A 105 2.23 -4.67 -8.61
C TYR A 105 0.92 -3.87 -8.44
N GLY A 106 0.14 -3.78 -9.51
CA GLY A 106 -1.15 -3.08 -9.56
C GLY A 106 -1.05 -1.61 -10.01
N ILE A 107 0.17 -1.06 -10.08
CA ILE A 107 0.43 0.25 -10.67
C ILE A 107 0.52 0.07 -12.19
N ASP A 108 -0.30 0.80 -12.93
CA ASP A 108 -0.41 0.67 -14.39
C ASP A 108 -0.02 1.96 -15.10
N PHE A 109 0.19 1.85 -16.41
CA PHE A 109 0.45 2.94 -17.35
C PHE A 109 -0.55 2.82 -18.50
N ASP A 110 -1.59 3.67 -18.45
CA ASP A 110 -2.55 3.86 -19.55
C ASP A 110 -1.93 4.72 -20.67
#